data_AF-A0A4R2S512-F1
#
_entry.id   AF-A0A4R2S512-F1
#
_cell.length_a   1.000
_cell.length_b   1.000
_cell.length_c   1.000
_cell.angle_alpha   90.00
_cell.angle_beta   90.00
_cell.angle_gamma   90.00
#
_symmetry.space_group_name_H-M   'P 1'
#
loop_
_entity.id
_entity.type
_entity.pdbx_description
1 polymer ?
#
loop_
_entity_poly.entity_id
_entity_poly.type
_entity_poly.pdbx_seq_one_letter_code
_entity_poly.pdbx_strand_id
1 'polypeptide(L)' 'MQHARFFSIFKRGVIGTSHHMSEANLGRYCAEFDLRYNTRGMDDGERAALMLKGGEGRRLTYRRTDNLAA' A
#
# COMPACT_ATOMS: atom_id res chain seq x y z
N MET A 1 18.88 -10.76 -14.46
CA MET A 1 17.87 -11.84 -14.27
C MET A 1 16.94 -11.47 -13.12
N GLN A 2 15.70 -11.07 -13.38
CA GLN A 2 14.72 -10.77 -12.33
C GLN A 2 13.44 -11.58 -12.60
N HIS A 3 13.38 -12.83 -12.12
CA HIS A 3 12.33 -13.81 -12.42
C HIS A 3 11.38 -14.09 -11.24
N ALA A 4 11.26 -13.19 -10.26
CA ALA A 4 10.13 -13.28 -9.34
C ALA A 4 8.90 -12.72 -10.05
N ARG A 5 7.93 -13.58 -10.39
CA ARG A 5 6.62 -13.16 -10.90
C ARG A 5 5.80 -12.59 -9.73
N PHE A 6 5.11 -11.46 -9.92
CA PHE A 6 4.27 -10.77 -8.91
C PHE A 6 3.47 -11.74 -8.00
N PHE A 7 2.78 -12.71 -8.60
CA PHE A 7 1.97 -13.69 -7.88
C PHE A 7 2.75 -14.56 -6.88
N SER A 8 4.02 -14.85 -7.16
CA SER A 8 4.89 -15.63 -6.27
C SER A 8 5.25 -14.85 -5.00
N ILE A 9 5.35 -13.53 -5.08
CA ILE A 9 5.61 -12.64 -3.93
C ILE A 9 4.32 -12.43 -3.14
N PHE A 10 3.22 -12.16 -3.86
CA PHE A 10 1.90 -12.01 -3.26
C PHE A 10 1.52 -13.24 -2.41
N LYS A 11 1.62 -14.44 -2.98
CA LYS A 11 1.30 -15.70 -2.28
C LYS A 11 2.13 -15.89 -1.00
N ARG A 12 3.44 -15.56 -1.03
CA ARG A 12 4.28 -15.62 0.19
C ARG A 12 3.86 -14.60 1.23
N GLY A 13 3.48 -13.40 0.81
CA GLY A 13 3.00 -12.35 1.70
C GLY A 13 1.71 -12.75 2.42
N VAL A 14 0.73 -13.30 1.68
CA VAL A 14 -0.53 -13.80 2.26
C VAL A 14 -0.26 -14.90 3.30
N ILE A 15 0.60 -15.86 2.97
CA ILE A 15 0.87 -17.01 3.83
C ILE A 15 1.82 -16.67 4.99
N GLY A 16 2.61 -15.60 4.93
CA GLY A 16 3.64 -15.32 5.95
C GLY A 16 3.38 -14.10 6.84
N THR A 17 2.79 -13.04 6.30
CA THR A 17 2.65 -11.74 6.99
C THR A 17 1.22 -11.25 7.05
N SER A 18 0.38 -11.63 6.08
CA SER A 18 -0.99 -11.14 5.92
C SER A 18 -2.00 -12.29 6.03
N HIS A 19 -2.03 -12.98 7.17
CA HIS A 19 -2.89 -14.16 7.38
C HIS A 19 -4.40 -13.84 7.45
N HIS A 20 -4.76 -12.61 7.83
CA HIS A 20 -6.15 -12.18 8.00
C HIS A 20 -6.53 -11.12 6.94
N MET A 21 -6.55 -11.52 5.69
CA MET A 21 -7.01 -10.64 4.61
C MET A 21 -8.54 -10.65 4.53
N SER A 22 -9.11 -9.46 4.47
CA SER A 22 -10.52 -9.29 4.08
C SER A 22 -10.63 -9.12 2.58
N GLU A 23 -11.60 -9.79 1.96
CA GLU A 23 -11.96 -9.61 0.55
C GLU A 23 -12.24 -8.13 0.23
N ALA A 24 -12.85 -7.39 1.15
CA ALA A 24 -13.16 -5.96 1.00
C ALA A 24 -11.93 -5.09 0.74
N ASN A 25 -10.74 -5.55 1.12
CA ASN A 25 -9.47 -4.84 0.94
C ASN A 25 -8.54 -5.50 -0.08
N LEU A 26 -9.00 -6.52 -0.82
CA LEU A 26 -8.16 -7.30 -1.74
C LEU A 26 -7.42 -6.42 -2.75
N GLY A 27 -8.11 -5.42 -3.31
CA GLY A 27 -7.52 -4.46 -4.24
C GLY A 27 -6.37 -3.64 -3.63
N ARG A 28 -6.46 -3.29 -2.33
CA ARG A 28 -5.41 -2.53 -1.63
C ARG A 28 -4.16 -3.37 -1.45
N TYR A 29 -4.32 -4.64 -1.08
CA TYR A 29 -3.18 -5.56 -0.97
C TYR A 29 -2.51 -5.76 -2.34
N CYS A 30 -3.29 -6.00 -3.41
CA CYS A 30 -2.72 -6.12 -4.76
C CYS A 30 -1.91 -4.88 -5.16
N ALA A 31 -2.43 -3.68 -4.91
CA ALA A 31 -1.74 -2.42 -5.20
C ALA A 31 -0.44 -2.27 -4.40
N GLU A 32 -0.43 -2.67 -3.13
CA GLU A 32 0.77 -2.65 -2.29
C GLU A 32 1.86 -3.60 -2.82
N PHE A 33 1.49 -4.84 -3.17
CA PHE A 33 2.45 -5.81 -3.69
C PHE A 33 2.98 -5.42 -5.08
N ASP A 34 2.15 -4.77 -5.90
CA ASP A 34 2.57 -4.25 -7.21
C ASP A 34 3.58 -3.12 -7.03
N LEU A 35 3.30 -2.19 -6.12
CA LEU A 35 4.23 -1.12 -5.74
C LEU A 35 5.56 -1.70 -5.25
N ARG A 36 5.54 -2.66 -4.31
CA ARG A 36 6.77 -3.31 -3.79
C ARG A 36 7.58 -3.97 -4.91
N TYR A 37 6.91 -4.64 -5.83
CA TYR A 37 7.58 -5.30 -6.95
C TYR A 37 8.20 -4.28 -7.90
N ASN A 38 7.44 -3.27 -8.33
CA ASN A 38 7.89 -2.29 -9.32
C ASN A 38 8.99 -1.35 -8.78
N THR A 39 9.03 -1.15 -7.47
CA THR A 39 10.00 -0.26 -6.79
C THR A 39 11.18 -1.00 -6.15
N ARG A 40 11.32 -2.31 -6.37
CA ARG A 40 12.35 -3.14 -5.71
C ARG A 40 13.80 -2.77 -6.03
N GLY A 41 14.03 -1.99 -7.08
CA GLY A 41 15.35 -1.47 -7.45
C GLY A 41 15.65 -0.08 -6.89
N MET A 42 14.68 0.56 -6.22
CA MET A 42 14.84 1.87 -5.61
C MET A 42 15.46 1.73 -4.22
N ASP A 43 16.19 2.77 -3.80
CA ASP A 43 16.60 2.87 -2.41
C ASP A 43 15.39 3.12 -1.48
N ASP A 44 15.61 2.94 -0.17
CA ASP A 44 14.54 3.04 0.82
C ASP A 44 13.98 4.47 0.93
N GLY A 45 14.80 5.49 0.74
CA GLY A 45 14.40 6.89 0.77
C GLY A 45 13.54 7.29 -0.43
N GLU A 46 13.95 6.87 -1.62
CA GLU A 46 13.19 7.04 -2.87
C GLU A 46 11.84 6.35 -2.79
N ARG A 47 11.82 5.10 -2.32
CA ARG A 47 10.58 4.32 -2.17
C ARG A 47 9.66 4.94 -1.13
N ALA A 48 10.19 5.45 -0.02
CA ALA A 48 9.41 6.16 0.99
C ALA A 48 8.80 7.47 0.44
N ALA A 49 9.59 8.26 -0.31
CA ALA A 49 9.10 9.47 -0.95
C ALA A 49 7.98 9.18 -1.95
N LEU A 50 8.08 8.10 -2.73
CA LEU A 50 7.02 7.67 -3.66
C LEU A 50 5.73 7.29 -2.91
N MET A 51 5.83 6.55 -1.80
CA MET A 51 4.68 6.20 -0.98
C MET A 51 3.96 7.44 -0.42
N LEU A 52 4.73 8.45 0.01
CA LEU A 52 4.18 9.70 0.56
C LEU A 52 3.38 10.51 -0.47
N LYS A 53 3.82 10.55 -1.74
CA LYS A 53 3.06 11.21 -2.82
C LYS A 53 1.65 10.65 -2.96
N GLY A 54 1.46 9.37 -2.68
CA GLY A 54 0.14 8.78 -2.62
C GLY A 54 -0.79 9.52 -1.67
N GLY A 55 -0.31 9.99 -0.52
CA GLY A 55 -1.11 10.66 0.51
C GLY A 55 -1.56 12.09 0.17
N GLU A 56 -1.09 12.67 -0.93
CA GLU A 56 -1.46 14.04 -1.32
C GLU A 56 -2.98 14.20 -1.45
N GLY A 57 -3.50 15.30 -0.90
CA GLY A 57 -4.93 15.60 -0.88
C GLY A 57 -5.80 14.70 0.03
N ARG A 58 -5.22 13.66 0.67
CA ARG A 58 -5.96 12.70 1.52
C ARG A 58 -5.70 12.88 3.01
N ARG A 59 -5.37 14.10 3.43
CA ARG A 59 -5.11 14.40 4.84
C ARG A 59 -6.38 14.26 5.67
N LEU A 60 -6.35 13.40 6.68
CA LEU A 60 -7.41 13.32 7.67
C LEU A 60 -7.35 14.57 8.56
N THR A 61 -8.41 15.37 8.55
CA THR A 61 -8.57 16.53 9.44
C THR A 61 -9.42 16.14 10.63
N TYR A 62 -9.09 16.67 11.80
CA TYR A 62 -9.96 16.52 12.97
C TYR A 62 -11.35 17.11 12.68
N ARG A 63 -12.39 16.45 13.17
CA ARG A 63 -13.75 17.00 13.11
C ARG A 63 -13.77 18.26 13.94
N ARG A 64 -13.87 19.43 13.30
CA ARG A 64 -13.97 20.67 14.05
C ARG A 64 -15.26 20.65 14.87
N THR A 65 -15.17 21.04 16.13
CA THR A 65 -16.29 21.00 17.09
C THR A 65 -17.37 22.04 16.78
N ASP A 66 -17.07 23.03 15.94
CA ASP A 66 -17.96 24.10 15.48
C ASP A 66 -18.79 23.73 14.23
N ASN A 67 -18.36 22.75 13.43
CA ASN A 67 -19.04 22.32 12.21
C ASN A 67 -19.86 21.04 12.44
N LEU A 68 -20.93 21.15 13.22
CA LEU A 68 -22.00 20.15 13.28
C LEU A 68 -23.05 20.48 12.21
N ALA A 69 -22.98 19.75 11.10
CA ALA A 69 -23.98 19.64 10.03
C ALA A 69 -24.23 20.88 9.14
N ALA A 70 -23.96 20.71 7.84
CA ALA A 70 -24.87 21.10 6.78
C ALA A 70 -25.24 19.82 6.01
#